data_AF-A0A0D0QWQ3-F1
#
_entry.id   AF-A0A0D0QWQ3-F1
#
_cell.length_a   1.000
_cell.length_b   1.000
_cell.length_c   1.000
_cell.angle_alpha   90.00
_cell.angle_beta   90.00
_cell.angle_gamma   90.00
#
_symmetry.space_group_name_H-M   'P 1'
#
loop_
_entity.id
_entity.type
_entity.pdbx_description
1 polymer ?
#
loop_
_entity_poly.entity_id
_entity_poly.type
_entity_poly.pdbx_seq_one_letter_code
_entity_poly.pdbx_strand_id
1 'polypeptide(L)' 'MAVNTLLVKAYAINIYLYGNRTFATIPTEYHEPVKQYAAQTFTQEQIYNALVNGWITQQEYDETMAYKTA' A
#
# COMPACT_ATOMS: atom_id res chain seq x y z
N MET A 1 20.02 3.07 0.78
CA MET A 1 19.75 3.70 -0.53
C MET A 1 18.56 4.62 -0.40
N ALA A 2 18.50 5.73 -1.12
CA ALA A 2 17.33 6.62 -1.06
C ALA A 2 16.12 5.93 -1.69
N VAL A 3 14.97 5.98 -1.01
CA VAL A 3 13.71 5.45 -1.53
C VAL A 3 13.32 6.23 -2.78
N ASN A 4 13.15 5.53 -3.90
CA ASN A 4 12.69 6.14 -5.15
C ASN A 4 11.17 6.36 -5.12
N THR A 5 10.74 7.62 -5.12
CA THR A 5 9.32 8.01 -5.01
C THR A 5 8.45 7.52 -6.18
N LEU A 6 9.03 7.36 -7.38
CA LEU A 6 8.32 6.77 -8.53
C LEU A 6 8.00 5.30 -8.28
N LEU A 7 8.92 4.55 -7.66
CA LEU A 7 8.70 3.15 -7.31
C LEU A 7 7.68 3.01 -6.19
N VAL A 8 7.68 3.91 -5.20
CA VAL A 8 6.64 3.96 -4.16
C VAL A 8 5.25 4.08 -4.78
N LYS A 9 5.05 5.06 -5.66
CA LYS A 9 3.78 5.25 -6.38
C LYS A 9 3.40 4.01 -7.20
N ALA A 10 4.36 3.47 -7.95
CA ALA A 10 4.11 2.28 -8.79
C ALA A 10 3.69 1.09 -7.94
N TYR A 11 4.37 0.80 -6.84
CA TYR A 11 4.02 -0.30 -5.95
C TYR A 11 2.67 -0.09 -5.28
N ALA A 12 2.35 1.13 -4.81
CA ALA A 12 1.04 1.40 -4.23
C ALA A 12 -0.11 1.13 -5.20
N ILE A 13 0.00 1.59 -6.45
CA ILE A 13 -1.00 1.35 -7.49
C ILE A 13 -1.15 -0.15 -7.76
N ASN A 14 -0.03 -0.85 -7.92
CA ASN A 14 0.01 -2.27 -8.24
C ASN A 14 -0.55 -3.16 -7.12
N ILE A 15 -0.29 -2.80 -5.85
CA ILE A 15 -0.76 -3.56 -4.68
C ILE A 15 -2.24 -3.24 -4.39
N TYR A 16 -2.61 -1.97 -4.25
CA TYR A 16 -3.94 -1.61 -3.74
C TYR A 16 -5.02 -1.47 -4.82
N LEU A 17 -4.66 -1.14 -6.07
CA LEU A 17 -5.66 -0.87 -7.12
C LEU A 17 -5.80 -1.99 -8.14
N TYR A 18 -4.72 -2.76 -8.39
CA TYR A 18 -4.71 -3.82 -9.40
C TYR A 18 -4.44 -5.22 -8.86
N GLY A 19 -3.91 -5.36 -7.64
CA GLY A 19 -3.60 -6.66 -7.04
C GLY A 19 -2.57 -7.50 -7.79
N ASN A 20 -1.73 -6.89 -8.65
CA ASN A 20 -0.73 -7.61 -9.44
C ASN A 20 0.62 -7.73 -8.73
N ARG A 21 0.74 -7.19 -7.52
CA ARG A 21 1.86 -7.34 -6.58
C ARG A 21 1.36 -7.43 -5.15
N THR A 22 2.20 -7.99 -4.28
CA THR A 22 1.99 -7.98 -2.81
C THR A 22 3.22 -7.39 -2.12
N PHE A 23 3.10 -7.00 -0.86
CA PHE A 23 4.24 -6.50 -0.08
C PHE A 23 5.39 -7.52 0.03
N ALA A 24 5.08 -8.81 0.07
CA ALA A 24 6.10 -9.87 0.06
C ALA A 24 6.96 -9.91 -1.23
N THR A 25 6.49 -9.28 -2.31
CA THR A 25 7.16 -9.27 -3.63
C THR A 25 7.95 -7.99 -3.92
N ILE A 26 7.99 -7.05 -2.98
CA ILE A 26 8.75 -5.79 -3.10
C ILE A 26 9.77 -5.68 -1.96
N PRO A 27 10.87 -4.92 -2.13
CA PRO A 27 11.86 -4.76 -1.07
C PRO A 27 11.25 -4.12 0.18
N THR A 28 11.70 -4.56 1.35
CA THR A 28 11.14 -4.15 2.65
C THR A 28 11.25 -2.64 2.90
N GLU A 29 12.28 -1.98 2.36
CA GLU A 29 12.42 -0.52 2.49
C GLU A 29 11.29 0.27 1.81
N TYR A 30 10.49 -0.35 0.95
CA TYR A 30 9.35 0.29 0.30
C TYR A 30 8.03 0.07 1.04
N HIS A 31 7.96 -0.83 2.02
CA HIS A 31 6.69 -1.21 2.66
C HIS A 31 6.02 -0.02 3.33
N GLU A 32 6.74 0.67 4.21
CA GLU A 32 6.22 1.83 4.92
C GLU A 32 5.92 3.03 3.99
N PRO A 33 6.82 3.44 3.08
CA PRO A 33 6.52 4.51 2.12
C PRO A 33 5.30 4.23 1.24
N VAL A 34 5.09 2.98 0.84
CA VAL A 34 3.93 2.57 0.04
C VAL A 34 2.63 2.69 0.83
N LYS A 35 2.62 2.27 2.10
CA LYS A 35 1.47 2.40 3.01
C LYS A 35 1.13 3.87 3.24
N GLN A 36 2.13 4.70 3.52
CA GLN A 36 1.96 6.15 3.68
C GLN A 36 1.37 6.80 2.42
N TYR A 37 1.92 6.47 1.24
CA TYR A 37 1.41 6.98 -0.02
C TYR A 37 -0.04 6.56 -0.28
N ALA A 38 -0.36 5.27 -0.07
CA ALA A 38 -1.71 4.75 -0.24
C ALA A 38 -2.70 5.44 0.72
N ALA A 39 -2.34 5.61 1.98
CA ALA A 39 -3.17 6.28 2.98
C ALA A 39 -3.51 7.73 2.59
N GLN A 40 -2.53 8.47 2.05
CA GLN A 40 -2.68 9.87 1.63
C GLN A 40 -3.39 10.03 0.27
N THR A 41 -3.25 9.06 -0.63
CA THR A 41 -3.68 9.22 -2.03
C THR A 41 -4.97 8.47 -2.38
N PHE A 42 -5.18 7.29 -1.79
CA PHE A 42 -6.31 6.43 -2.13
C PHE A 42 -7.48 6.64 -1.19
N THR A 43 -8.69 6.36 -1.67
CA THR A 43 -9.88 6.40 -0.81
C THR A 43 -9.87 5.22 0.17
N GLN A 44 -10.60 5.36 1.29
CA GLN A 44 -10.76 4.24 2.22
C GLN A 44 -11.41 3.03 1.55
N GLU A 45 -12.36 3.26 0.63
CA GLU A 45 -12.99 2.20 -0.15
C GLU A 45 -11.98 1.45 -1.03
N GLN A 46 -11.06 2.15 -1.70
CA GLN A 46 -10.01 1.50 -2.50
C GLN A 46 -9.11 0.61 -1.65
N ILE A 47 -8.70 1.10 -0.48
CA ILE A 47 -7.85 0.34 0.46
C ILE A 47 -8.62 -0.86 1.03
N TYR A 48 -9.89 -0.69 1.36
CA TYR A 48 -10.77 -1.77 1.81
C TYR A 48 -11.01 -2.81 0.72
N ASN A 49 -11.21 -2.39 -0.52
CA ASN A 49 -11.36 -3.30 -1.66
C ASN A 49 -10.10 -4.15 -1.86
N ALA A 50 -8.90 -3.60 -1.64
CA ALA A 50 -7.67 -4.39 -1.68
C ALA A 50 -7.66 -5.51 -0.62
N LEU A 51 -8.19 -5.24 0.58
CA LEU A 51 -8.35 -6.25 1.63
C LEU A 51 -9.42 -7.30 1.25
N VAL A 52 -10.58 -6.87 0.78
CA VAL A 52 -11.68 -7.77 0.36
C VAL A 52 -11.24 -8.70 -0.79
N ASN A 53 -10.45 -8.20 -1.72
CA ASN A 53 -9.89 -8.99 -2.82
C ASN A 53 -8.66 -9.83 -2.41
N GLY A 54 -8.20 -9.73 -1.16
CA GLY A 54 -7.05 -10.49 -0.65
C GLY A 54 -5.69 -10.06 -1.20
N TRP A 55 -5.58 -8.84 -1.74
CA TRP A 55 -4.32 -8.29 -2.27
C TRP A 55 -3.37 -7.83 -1.15
N ILE A 56 -3.96 -7.45 -0.02
CA ILE A 56 -3.30 -7.12 1.23
C ILE A 56 -3.93 -7.92 2.37
N THR A 57 -3.17 -8.12 3.44
CA THR A 57 -3.63 -8.74 4.68
C THR A 57 -4.35 -7.74 5.58
N GLN A 58 -5.07 -8.24 6.59
CA GLN A 58 -5.69 -7.39 7.62
C GLN A 58 -4.65 -6.49 8.31
N GLN A 59 -3.48 -7.05 8.65
CA GLN A 59 -2.39 -6.29 9.28
C GLN A 59 -1.93 -5.12 8.39
N GLU A 60 -1.71 -5.37 7.09
CA GLU A 60 -1.28 -4.33 6.16
C GLU A 60 -2.36 -3.26 5.95
N TYR A 61 -3.64 -3.64 5.96
CA TYR A 61 -4.76 -2.71 5.95
C TYR A 61 -4.73 -1.83 7.21
N ASP A 62 -4.62 -2.41 8.40
CA ASP A 62 -4.61 -1.68 9.67
C ASP A 62 -3.42 -0.71 9.75
N GLU A 63 -2.23 -1.16 9.34
CA GLU A 63 -1.03 -0.33 9.24
C GLU A 63 -1.20 0.83 8.24
N THR A 64 -1.87 0.59 7.11
CA THR A 64 -2.16 1.65 6.14
C THR A 64 -3.13 2.67 6.72
N MET A 65 -4.19 2.21 7.38
CA MET A 65 -5.23 3.08 7.94
C MET A 65 -4.71 3.92 9.10
N ALA A 66 -3.71 3.44 9.86
CA ALA A 66 -3.04 4.22 10.90
C ALA A 66 -2.43 5.53 10.37
N TYR A 67 -1.93 5.55 9.13
CA TYR A 67 -1.41 6.76 8.48
C TYR A 67 -2.48 7.69 7.93
N LYS A 68 -3.74 7.25 7.81
CA LYS A 68 -4.84 8.07 7.30
C LYS A 68 -5.47 8.93 8.40
N THR A 69 -5.43 8.46 9.63
CA THR A 69 -5.96 9.13 10.82
C THR A 69 -4.97 10.07 11.51
N ALA A 70 -3.71 10.11 11.04
CA ALA A 70 -2.64 10.95 11.57
C ALA A 70 -2.46 12.21 10.72
#